data_AF-Q5WWP3-F1
#
_entry.id   AF-Q5WWP3-F1
#
_cell.length_a   1.000
_cell.length_b   1.000
_cell.length_c   1.000
_cell.angle_alpha   90.00
_cell.angle_beta   90.00
_cell.angle_gamma   90.00
#
_symmetry.space_group_name_H-M   'P 1'
#
loop_
_entity.id
_entity.type
_entity.pdbx_description
1 polymer ?
#
loop_
_entity_poly.entity_id
_entity_poly.type
_entity_poly.pdbx_seq_one_letter_code
_entity_poly.pdbx_strand_id
1 'polypeptide(L)'
;MSVKQERCLIKVVSYDSNWPVQFEQEAERIKKALGSNCMEIHHIGSTSVPDLVAKPVIDMIPVVLDISKVDRANAAMRALGYEAKGEYGIPFRRYFQKGDNRRTHHAHIFELGNSEIDRHLKFRDWMRMHPKDREAYARLKQELARRYLDDITAYCLGKEDFIATIDKKAGFNGLRMVKALTTREWDKVRHFRQFYFFDKAGLSDPYAWTFEHNAHVHFVLFQGSEITGYAHLQLWSHNRAALRIIVIDELKRNHQYGTLFLALCEKWLKSQGYQSLHVESSPDALKFYRNNGYIDMPFDDPDGYEGDPRDTAVGKIL
;
A
#
# COMPACT_ATOMS: atom_id res chain seq x y z
N MET A 1 -36.26 -3.48 -0.59
CA MET A 1 -36.21 -2.34 -1.53
C MET A 1 -34.76 -2.14 -1.92
N SER A 2 -34.40 -2.44 -3.18
CA SER A 2 -33.03 -2.35 -3.68
C SER A 2 -32.64 -0.89 -3.84
N VAL A 3 -31.67 -0.42 -3.05
CA VAL A 3 -31.01 0.87 -3.29
C VAL A 3 -30.24 0.70 -4.59
N LYS A 4 -30.75 1.25 -5.69
CA LYS A 4 -29.98 1.41 -6.92
C LYS A 4 -28.73 2.23 -6.56
N GLN A 5 -27.60 1.56 -6.43
CA GLN A 5 -26.30 2.20 -6.29
C GLN A 5 -26.10 3.05 -7.56
N GLU A 6 -26.13 4.37 -7.41
CA GLU A 6 -25.90 5.29 -8.53
C GLU A 6 -24.52 4.98 -9.14
N ARG A 7 -24.51 4.55 -10.41
CA ARG A 7 -23.28 4.25 -11.14
C ARG A 7 -22.52 5.55 -11.38
N CYS A 8 -21.37 5.71 -10.72
CA CYS A 8 -20.51 6.87 -10.92
C CYS A 8 -19.66 6.68 -12.19
N LEU A 9 -20.07 7.32 -13.28
CA LEU A 9 -19.33 7.32 -14.55
C LEU A 9 -17.94 7.97 -14.39
N ILE A 10 -16.93 7.41 -15.04
CA ILE A 10 -15.57 7.96 -15.06
C ILE A 10 -15.52 9.13 -16.03
N LYS A 11 -15.55 10.35 -15.49
CA LYS A 11 -15.41 11.58 -16.27
C LYS A 11 -14.00 12.16 -16.13
N VAL A 12 -13.24 12.15 -17.23
CA VAL A 12 -11.97 12.86 -17.37
C VAL A 12 -12.24 14.19 -18.09
N VAL A 13 -11.83 15.29 -17.47
CA VAL A 13 -12.04 16.66 -17.97
C VAL A 13 -10.72 17.35 -18.27
N SER A 14 -10.77 18.41 -19.06
CA SER A 14 -9.63 19.33 -19.25
C SER A 14 -9.18 19.92 -17.93
N TYR A 15 -7.92 20.35 -17.88
CA TYR A 15 -7.36 21.00 -16.70
C TYR A 15 -8.20 22.24 -16.31
N ASP A 16 -8.53 22.36 -15.04
CA ASP A 16 -9.21 23.51 -14.45
C ASP A 16 -8.21 24.33 -13.64
N SER A 17 -8.01 25.59 -14.01
CA SER A 17 -7.10 26.51 -13.32
C SER A 17 -7.53 26.83 -11.88
N ASN A 18 -8.75 26.46 -11.48
CA ASN A 18 -9.22 26.58 -10.11
C ASN A 18 -8.81 25.40 -9.20
N TRP A 19 -8.28 24.30 -9.74
CA TRP A 19 -7.87 23.16 -8.89
C TRP A 19 -6.81 23.51 -7.83
N PRO A 20 -5.78 24.33 -8.12
CA PRO A 20 -4.88 24.82 -7.08
C PRO A 20 -5.59 25.62 -5.98
N VAL A 21 -6.57 26.45 -6.34
CA VAL A 21 -7.35 27.23 -5.36
C VAL A 21 -8.21 26.32 -4.48
N GLN A 22 -8.86 25.32 -5.07
CA GLN A 22 -9.63 24.30 -4.33
C GLN A 22 -8.73 23.50 -3.39
N PHE A 23 -7.53 23.16 -3.84
CA PHE A 23 -6.51 22.53 -3.00
C PHE A 23 -6.15 23.39 -1.79
N GLU A 24 -5.76 24.65 -1.97
CA GLU A 24 -5.33 25.51 -0.86
C GLU A 24 -6.44 25.67 0.19
N GLN A 25 -7.66 25.92 -0.26
CA GLN A 25 -8.83 26.05 0.62
C GLN A 25 -9.08 24.79 1.44
N GLU A 26 -9.00 23.61 0.83
CA GLU A 26 -9.24 22.35 1.55
C GLU A 26 -8.04 21.96 2.42
N ALA A 27 -6.81 22.24 1.98
CA ALA A 27 -5.60 22.03 2.75
C ALA A 27 -5.63 22.81 4.08
N GLU A 28 -6.04 24.09 4.06
CA GLU A 28 -6.21 24.86 5.30
C GLU A 28 -7.20 24.20 6.28
N ARG A 29 -8.30 23.67 5.77
CA ARG A 29 -9.33 22.99 6.60
C ARG A 29 -8.79 21.71 7.20
N ILE A 30 -8.12 20.88 6.41
CA ILE A 30 -7.49 19.64 6.88
C ILE A 30 -6.39 19.96 7.90
N LYS A 31 -5.55 20.96 7.65
CA LYS A 31 -4.49 21.37 8.57
C LYS A 31 -5.05 21.77 9.93
N LYS A 32 -6.15 22.53 9.96
CA LYS A 32 -6.87 22.87 11.20
C LYS A 32 -7.43 21.62 11.90
N ALA A 33 -8.03 20.69 11.15
CA ALA A 33 -8.59 19.46 11.72
C ALA A 33 -7.53 18.51 12.32
N LEU A 34 -6.36 18.41 11.69
CA LEU A 34 -5.24 17.60 12.17
C LEU A 34 -4.40 18.29 13.25
N GLY A 35 -4.56 19.61 13.43
CA GLY A 35 -3.88 20.41 14.44
C GLY A 35 -2.36 20.37 14.31
N SER A 36 -1.66 20.41 15.45
CA SER A 36 -0.19 20.43 15.51
C SER A 36 0.48 19.15 15.01
N ASN A 37 -0.28 18.08 14.76
CA ASN A 37 0.26 16.86 14.18
C ASN A 37 0.56 17.02 12.68
N CYS A 38 -0.10 17.95 11.98
CA CYS A 38 0.08 18.18 10.55
C CYS A 38 1.12 19.26 10.27
N MET A 39 2.23 18.87 9.65
CA MET A 39 3.33 19.75 9.31
C MET A 39 3.03 20.56 8.06
N GLU A 40 2.71 19.85 6.99
CA GLU A 40 2.50 20.38 5.65
C GLU A 40 1.50 19.52 4.89
N ILE A 41 0.97 20.06 3.80
CA ILE A 41 0.05 19.35 2.92
C ILE A 41 0.49 19.62 1.48
N HIS A 42 0.67 18.56 0.70
CA HIS A 42 1.08 18.64 -0.69
C HIS A 42 -0.10 18.38 -1.63
N HIS A 43 -0.28 19.22 -2.65
CA HIS A 43 -1.14 18.90 -3.79
C HIS A 43 -0.44 17.87 -4.67
N ILE A 44 -1.09 16.74 -4.88
CA ILE A 44 -0.57 15.63 -5.70
C ILE A 44 -1.62 15.19 -6.73
N GLY A 45 -1.31 14.11 -7.46
CA GLY A 45 -2.22 13.56 -8.46
C GLY A 45 -2.33 14.44 -9.70
N SER A 46 -3.24 14.09 -10.61
CA SER A 46 -3.32 14.76 -11.90
C SER A 46 -3.80 16.22 -11.82
N THR A 47 -4.61 16.56 -10.82
CA THR A 47 -5.12 17.94 -10.64
C THR A 47 -4.05 18.92 -10.18
N SER A 48 -2.90 18.44 -9.73
CA SER A 48 -1.74 19.25 -9.37
C SER A 48 -0.81 19.58 -10.55
N VAL A 49 -1.07 19.03 -11.74
CA VAL A 49 -0.23 19.20 -12.93
C VAL A 49 -0.96 20.08 -13.95
N PRO A 50 -0.48 21.31 -14.22
CA PRO A 50 -1.05 22.18 -15.24
C PRO A 50 -1.19 21.48 -16.60
N ASP A 51 -2.29 21.78 -17.30
CA ASP A 51 -2.68 21.24 -18.61
C ASP A 51 -2.94 19.72 -18.68
N LEU A 52 -2.85 19.01 -17.55
CA LEU A 52 -3.12 17.57 -17.53
C LEU A 52 -4.62 17.30 -17.28
N VAL A 53 -5.25 16.62 -18.23
CA VAL A 53 -6.63 16.13 -18.07
C VAL A 53 -6.76 15.26 -16.83
N ALA A 54 -7.84 15.37 -16.06
CA ALA A 54 -7.99 14.60 -14.83
C ALA A 54 -9.45 14.28 -14.53
N LYS A 55 -9.67 13.32 -13.62
CA LYS A 55 -10.92 13.32 -12.87
C LYS A 55 -10.92 14.56 -11.97
N PRO A 56 -12.04 15.26 -11.78
CA PRO A 56 -12.12 16.45 -10.94
C PRO A 56 -12.11 16.07 -9.45
N VAL A 57 -11.02 15.47 -9.00
CA VAL A 57 -10.77 15.02 -7.63
C VAL A 57 -9.42 15.59 -7.19
N ILE A 58 -9.43 16.35 -6.10
CA ILE A 58 -8.22 16.90 -5.50
C ILE A 58 -7.58 15.82 -4.63
N ASP A 59 -6.41 15.32 -5.03
CA ASP A 59 -5.61 14.39 -4.23
C ASP A 59 -4.55 15.17 -3.42
N MET A 60 -4.46 14.88 -2.14
CA MET A 60 -3.57 15.58 -1.20
C MET A 60 -2.77 14.61 -0.36
N ILE A 61 -1.57 15.02 0.04
CA ILE A 61 -0.78 14.35 1.08
C ILE A 61 -0.58 15.31 2.25
N PRO A 62 -1.39 15.18 3.32
CA PRO A 62 -1.02 15.72 4.62
C PRO A 62 0.13 14.90 5.22
N VAL A 63 1.24 15.57 5.55
CA VAL A 63 2.40 14.98 6.22
C VAL A 63 2.29 15.24 7.71
N VAL A 64 2.30 14.16 8.49
CA VAL A 64 2.14 14.22 9.94
C VAL A 64 3.38 13.78 10.70
N LEU A 65 3.54 14.26 11.93
CA LEU A 65 4.63 13.84 12.82
C LEU A 65 4.47 12.41 13.31
N ASP A 66 3.22 12.00 13.55
CA ASP A 66 2.89 10.70 14.13
C ASP A 66 1.58 10.17 13.53
N ILE A 67 1.67 9.10 12.75
CA ILE A 67 0.50 8.53 12.07
C ILE A 67 -0.52 7.96 13.05
N SER A 68 -0.09 7.50 14.23
CA SER A 68 -0.98 6.89 15.24
C SER A 68 -1.96 7.90 15.86
N LYS A 69 -1.63 9.21 15.78
CA LYS A 69 -2.47 10.29 16.32
C LYS A 69 -3.57 10.75 15.36
N VAL A 70 -3.50 10.36 14.08
CA VAL A 70 -4.44 10.83 13.06
C VAL A 70 -5.87 10.37 13.36
N ASP A 71 -6.06 9.19 13.93
CA ASP A 71 -7.39 8.65 14.23
C ASP A 71 -8.16 9.50 15.26
N ARG A 72 -7.45 10.29 16.09
CA ARG A 72 -8.07 11.27 17.00
C ARG A 72 -8.77 12.42 16.26
N ALA A 73 -8.35 12.70 15.03
CA ALA A 73 -8.95 13.73 14.17
C ALA A 73 -10.14 13.20 13.34
N ASN A 74 -10.53 11.92 13.46
CA ASN A 74 -11.61 11.33 12.66
C ASN A 74 -12.93 12.11 12.79
N ALA A 75 -13.28 12.58 13.99
CA ALA A 75 -14.49 13.38 14.20
C ALA A 75 -14.40 14.74 13.50
N ALA A 76 -13.25 15.43 13.58
CA ALA A 76 -13.03 16.71 12.92
C ALA A 76 -13.03 16.56 11.38
N MET A 77 -12.36 15.53 10.85
CA MET A 77 -12.38 15.20 9.43
C MET A 77 -13.80 14.88 8.93
N ARG A 78 -14.60 14.15 9.72
CA ARG A 78 -16.01 13.88 9.41
C ARG A 78 -16.85 15.14 9.35
N ALA A 79 -16.61 16.11 10.25
CA ALA A 79 -17.28 17.41 10.20
C ALA A 79 -16.94 18.21 8.92
N LEU A 80 -15.81 17.92 8.27
CA LEU A 80 -15.45 18.47 6.95
C LEU A 80 -16.06 17.70 5.78
N GLY A 81 -16.78 16.60 6.03
CA GLY A 81 -17.40 15.73 5.04
C GLY A 81 -16.52 14.56 4.58
N TYR A 82 -15.45 14.23 5.32
CA TYR A 82 -14.61 13.08 5.01
C TYR A 82 -15.09 11.79 5.69
N GLU A 83 -15.00 10.69 4.95
CA GLU A 83 -15.10 9.34 5.45
C GLU A 83 -13.68 8.75 5.66
N ALA A 84 -13.42 8.22 6.85
CA ALA A 84 -12.15 7.55 7.17
C ALA A 84 -12.17 6.11 6.63
N LYS A 85 -11.14 5.73 5.86
CA LYS A 85 -10.98 4.40 5.24
C LYS A 85 -9.81 3.60 5.84
N GLY A 86 -9.17 4.11 6.89
CA GLY A 86 -7.99 3.49 7.49
C GLY A 86 -6.81 3.44 6.50
N GLU A 87 -6.07 2.34 6.50
CA GLU A 87 -4.93 2.13 5.59
C GLU A 87 -5.34 1.89 4.13
N TYR A 88 -6.52 1.28 3.94
CA TYR A 88 -7.11 1.00 2.63
C TYR A 88 -6.12 0.32 1.65
N GLY A 89 -5.39 -0.67 2.13
CA GLY A 89 -4.42 -1.47 1.36
C GLY A 89 -2.96 -1.02 1.41
N ILE A 90 -2.68 0.18 1.94
CA ILE A 90 -1.31 0.70 2.09
C ILE A 90 -1.00 0.84 3.60
N PRO A 91 -0.15 -0.06 4.15
CA PRO A 91 0.33 0.04 5.52
C PRO A 91 0.83 1.43 5.89
N PHE A 92 0.54 1.87 7.11
CA PHE A 92 0.95 3.17 7.66
C PHE A 92 0.38 4.40 6.92
N ARG A 93 -0.72 4.22 6.18
CA ARG A 93 -1.55 5.31 5.65
C ARG A 93 -2.76 5.56 6.55
N ARG A 94 -3.27 6.79 6.54
CA ARG A 94 -4.68 7.07 6.83
C ARG A 94 -5.32 7.74 5.63
N TYR A 95 -6.32 7.09 5.05
CA TYR A 95 -6.98 7.53 3.85
C TYR A 95 -8.36 8.09 4.17
N PHE A 96 -8.63 9.29 3.65
CA PHE A 96 -9.92 9.96 3.79
C PHE A 96 -10.50 10.30 2.42
N GLN A 97 -11.80 10.05 2.24
CA GLN A 97 -12.52 10.37 1.00
C GLN A 97 -13.68 11.32 1.28
N LYS A 98 -13.91 12.29 0.40
CA LYS A 98 -15.01 13.26 0.50
C LYS A 98 -15.87 13.28 -0.76
N GLY A 99 -17.18 13.43 -0.59
CA GLY A 99 -18.16 13.57 -1.68
C GLY A 99 -18.91 12.29 -2.07
N ASP A 100 -18.87 11.24 -1.24
CA ASP A 100 -19.62 9.99 -1.42
C ASP A 100 -19.53 9.42 -2.85
N ASN A 101 -20.68 9.30 -3.54
CA ASN A 101 -20.78 8.81 -4.92
C ASN A 101 -20.15 9.77 -5.95
N ARG A 102 -19.94 11.03 -5.61
CA ARG A 102 -19.27 12.06 -6.43
C ARG A 102 -18.03 12.55 -5.71
N ARG A 103 -17.04 11.67 -5.60
CA ARG A 103 -15.74 11.95 -4.98
C ARG A 103 -15.19 13.28 -5.47
N THR A 104 -14.82 14.16 -4.54
CA THR A 104 -14.25 15.50 -4.82
C THR A 104 -12.85 15.65 -4.26
N HIS A 105 -12.56 15.02 -3.12
CA HIS A 105 -11.25 15.13 -2.46
C HIS A 105 -10.82 13.79 -1.88
N HIS A 106 -9.51 13.58 -1.91
CA HIS A 106 -8.82 12.48 -1.28
C HIS A 106 -7.66 13.02 -0.44
N ALA A 107 -7.56 12.60 0.81
CA ALA A 107 -6.40 12.89 1.65
C ALA A 107 -5.67 11.57 1.98
N HIS A 108 -4.43 11.46 1.51
CA HIS A 108 -3.53 10.33 1.76
C HIS A 108 -2.53 10.76 2.83
N ILE A 109 -2.87 10.53 4.10
CA ILE A 109 -2.06 11.00 5.23
C ILE A 109 -0.94 10.00 5.51
N PHE A 110 0.28 10.51 5.60
CA PHE A 110 1.49 9.73 5.87
C PHE A 110 2.36 10.39 6.94
N GLU A 111 3.07 9.56 7.70
CA GLU A 111 4.12 10.00 8.63
C GLU A 111 5.32 10.58 7.87
N LEU A 112 5.97 11.59 8.44
CA LEU A 112 7.22 12.15 7.93
C LEU A 112 8.25 11.04 7.66
N GLY A 113 8.88 11.09 6.47
CA GLY A 113 9.87 10.09 6.05
C GLY A 113 9.28 8.85 5.36
N ASN A 114 7.95 8.73 5.25
CA ASN A 114 7.33 7.67 4.46
C ASN A 114 7.63 7.88 2.95
N SER A 115 8.09 6.82 2.27
CA SER A 115 8.50 6.84 0.86
C SER A 115 7.35 7.12 -0.12
N GLU A 116 6.09 6.92 0.29
CA GLU A 116 4.90 7.30 -0.46
C GLU A 116 4.89 8.81 -0.75
N ILE A 117 5.36 9.63 0.19
CA ILE A 117 5.45 11.09 0.04
C ILE A 117 6.39 11.42 -1.12
N ASP A 118 7.63 10.93 -1.07
CA ASP A 118 8.65 11.17 -2.11
C ASP A 118 8.18 10.68 -3.49
N ARG A 119 7.58 9.48 -3.57
CA ARG A 119 7.06 8.95 -4.84
C ARG A 119 6.04 9.88 -5.47
N HIS A 120 5.03 10.30 -4.70
CA HIS A 120 3.96 11.14 -5.23
C HIS A 120 4.45 12.52 -5.65
N LEU A 121 5.38 13.11 -4.89
CA LEU A 121 6.01 14.40 -5.24
C LEU A 121 6.85 14.27 -6.52
N LYS A 122 7.73 13.27 -6.60
CA LYS A 122 8.53 12.99 -7.79
C LYS A 122 7.69 12.76 -9.04
N PHE A 123 6.61 11.98 -8.92
CA PHE A 123 5.68 11.77 -10.03
C PHE A 123 5.06 13.10 -10.49
N ARG A 124 4.53 13.92 -9.56
CA ARG A 124 3.95 15.23 -9.89
C ARG A 124 4.97 16.12 -10.60
N ASP A 125 6.15 16.26 -10.01
CA ASP A 125 7.16 17.21 -10.48
C ASP A 125 7.74 16.76 -11.83
N TRP A 126 7.90 15.44 -12.05
CA TRP A 126 8.20 14.89 -13.36
C TRP A 126 7.17 15.31 -14.40
N MET A 127 5.89 15.12 -14.10
CA MET A 127 4.80 15.39 -15.04
C MET A 127 4.60 16.89 -15.31
N ARG A 128 5.06 17.77 -14.43
CA ARG A 128 5.12 19.22 -14.67
C ARG A 128 6.24 19.62 -15.63
N MET A 129 7.37 18.92 -15.59
CA MET A 129 8.57 19.26 -16.38
C MET A 129 8.70 18.50 -17.70
N HIS A 130 7.90 17.45 -17.93
CA HIS A 130 8.03 16.57 -19.10
C HIS A 130 6.74 16.52 -19.95
N PRO A 131 6.51 17.51 -20.84
CA PRO A 131 5.28 17.60 -21.63
C PRO A 131 4.94 16.35 -22.44
N LYS A 132 5.94 15.67 -23.02
CA LYS A 132 5.72 14.43 -23.80
C LYS A 132 5.11 13.31 -22.96
N ASP A 133 5.62 13.10 -21.75
CA ASP A 133 5.08 12.10 -20.82
C ASP A 133 3.70 12.55 -20.28
N ARG A 134 3.53 13.85 -20.01
CA ARG A 134 2.23 14.44 -19.64
C ARG A 134 1.14 14.17 -20.68
N GLU A 135 1.44 14.40 -21.95
CA GLU A 135 0.52 14.14 -23.07
C GLU A 135 0.23 12.65 -23.26
N ALA A 136 1.25 11.79 -23.13
CA ALA A 136 1.06 10.35 -23.18
C ALA A 136 0.11 9.86 -22.07
N TYR A 137 0.28 10.38 -20.85
CA TYR A 137 -0.62 10.05 -19.74
C TYR A 137 -2.04 10.58 -19.94
N ALA A 138 -2.17 11.77 -20.54
CA ALA A 138 -3.47 12.34 -20.88
C ALA A 138 -4.24 11.45 -21.87
N ARG A 139 -3.58 11.01 -22.94
CA ARG A 139 -4.16 10.09 -23.93
C ARG A 139 -4.58 8.76 -23.29
N LEU A 140 -3.69 8.16 -22.50
CA LEU A 140 -3.99 6.91 -21.78
C LEU A 140 -5.23 7.05 -20.89
N LYS A 141 -5.33 8.12 -20.09
CA LYS A 141 -6.50 8.35 -19.23
C LYS A 141 -7.79 8.53 -20.02
N GLN A 142 -7.76 9.21 -21.14
CA GLN A 142 -8.94 9.39 -22.00
C GLN A 142 -9.36 8.07 -22.64
N GLU A 143 -8.41 7.27 -23.13
CA GLU A 143 -8.68 5.93 -23.67
C GLU A 143 -9.31 5.01 -22.62
N LEU A 144 -8.70 4.92 -21.43
CA LEU A 144 -9.21 4.09 -20.34
C LEU A 144 -10.59 4.55 -19.86
N ALA A 145 -10.84 5.86 -19.80
CA ALA A 145 -12.16 6.38 -19.41
C ALA A 145 -13.25 6.05 -20.45
N ARG A 146 -12.89 6.00 -21.74
CA ARG A 146 -13.82 5.54 -22.80
C ARG A 146 -14.06 4.04 -22.74
N ARG A 147 -13.01 3.26 -22.45
CA ARG A 147 -13.06 1.79 -22.40
C ARG A 147 -13.80 1.26 -21.16
N TYR A 148 -13.61 1.92 -20.02
CA TYR A 148 -14.11 1.48 -18.71
C TYR A 148 -14.99 2.57 -18.07
N LEU A 149 -16.16 2.83 -18.67
CA LEU A 149 -17.03 3.95 -18.30
C LEU A 149 -17.51 3.91 -16.84
N ASP A 150 -17.77 2.71 -16.31
CA ASP A 150 -18.28 2.48 -14.95
C ASP A 150 -17.41 1.53 -14.11
N ASP A 151 -16.27 1.07 -14.65
CA ASP A 151 -15.30 0.24 -13.94
C ASP A 151 -14.09 1.05 -13.47
N ILE A 152 -14.22 1.62 -12.28
CA ILE A 152 -13.15 2.41 -11.65
C ILE A 152 -11.89 1.57 -11.37
N THR A 153 -12.05 0.28 -11.13
CA THR A 153 -10.95 -0.63 -10.83
C THR A 153 -10.12 -0.86 -12.09
N ALA A 154 -10.74 -1.24 -13.20
CA ALA A 154 -10.07 -1.41 -14.49
C ALA A 154 -9.41 -0.11 -14.97
N TYR A 155 -10.07 1.04 -14.80
CA TYR A 155 -9.48 2.34 -15.09
C TYR A 155 -8.22 2.64 -14.27
N CYS A 156 -8.23 2.30 -12.97
CA CYS A 156 -7.07 2.50 -12.10
C CYS A 156 -5.92 1.56 -12.47
N LEU A 157 -6.21 0.27 -12.66
CA LEU A 157 -5.21 -0.76 -13.02
C LEU A 157 -4.59 -0.50 -14.39
N GLY A 158 -5.36 -0.03 -15.39
CA GLY A 158 -4.84 0.26 -16.72
C GLY A 158 -3.76 1.36 -16.77
N LYS A 159 -3.52 2.08 -15.67
CA LYS A 159 -2.46 3.09 -15.56
C LYS A 159 -1.20 2.60 -14.87
N GLU A 160 -1.23 1.40 -14.27
CA GLU A 160 -0.19 0.91 -13.36
C GLU A 160 1.21 0.89 -14.02
N ASP A 161 1.32 0.32 -15.22
CA ASP A 161 2.60 0.23 -15.96
C ASP A 161 3.15 1.59 -16.36
N PHE A 162 2.27 2.50 -16.79
CA PHE A 162 2.65 3.88 -17.11
C PHE A 162 3.19 4.57 -15.86
N ILE A 163 2.48 4.48 -14.74
CA ILE A 163 2.90 5.10 -13.48
C ILE A 163 4.25 4.53 -13.02
N ALA A 164 4.42 3.21 -13.08
CA ALA A 164 5.67 2.55 -12.73
C ALA A 164 6.85 2.99 -13.61
N THR A 165 6.59 3.28 -14.89
CA THR A 165 7.59 3.82 -15.82
C THR A 165 8.00 5.25 -15.44
N ILE A 166 7.02 6.11 -15.11
CA ILE A 166 7.31 7.48 -14.66
C ILE A 166 8.04 7.48 -13.32
N ASP A 167 7.64 6.63 -12.37
CA ASP A 167 8.33 6.50 -11.08
C ASP A 167 9.82 6.19 -11.28
N LYS A 168 10.14 5.27 -12.21
CA LYS A 168 11.52 4.93 -12.57
C LYS A 168 12.26 6.12 -13.22
N LYS A 169 11.64 6.78 -14.19
CA LYS A 169 12.22 7.95 -14.87
C LYS A 169 12.48 9.11 -13.89
N ALA A 170 11.56 9.33 -12.95
CA ALA A 170 11.65 10.34 -11.91
C ALA A 170 12.67 10.00 -10.81
N GLY A 171 13.35 8.85 -10.89
CA GLY A 171 14.35 8.44 -9.93
C GLY A 171 13.78 8.08 -8.55
N PHE A 172 12.53 7.59 -8.50
CA PHE A 172 11.98 7.04 -7.27
C PHE A 172 12.61 5.66 -7.00
N ASN A 173 13.35 5.56 -5.89
CA ASN A 173 14.06 4.33 -5.47
C ASN A 173 13.69 3.90 -4.04
N GLY A 174 12.67 4.51 -3.43
CA GLY A 174 12.26 4.23 -2.06
C GLY A 174 11.70 2.82 -1.87
N LEU A 175 11.77 2.33 -0.63
CA LEU A 175 11.14 1.07 -0.23
C LEU A 175 9.69 1.29 0.18
N ARG A 176 8.77 0.44 -0.29
CA ARG A 176 7.35 0.50 0.07
C ARG A 176 6.83 -0.90 0.35
N MET A 177 6.04 -1.05 1.40
CA MET A 177 5.27 -2.26 1.66
C MET A 177 3.81 -1.98 1.35
N VAL A 178 3.16 -2.83 0.56
CA VAL A 178 1.73 -2.73 0.25
C VAL A 178 1.06 -4.09 0.34
N LYS A 179 -0.22 -4.12 0.69
CA LYS A 179 -1.02 -5.35 0.64
C LYS A 179 -1.27 -5.70 -0.83
N ALA A 180 -1.09 -6.97 -1.21
CA ALA A 180 -1.41 -7.43 -2.56
C ALA A 180 -2.91 -7.28 -2.82
N LEU A 181 -3.25 -6.42 -3.78
CA LEU A 181 -4.61 -6.07 -4.17
C LEU A 181 -4.75 -5.91 -5.69
N THR A 182 -3.66 -5.65 -6.42
CA THR A 182 -3.67 -5.56 -7.88
C THR A 182 -3.31 -6.89 -8.54
N THR A 183 -3.69 -7.06 -9.81
CA THR A 183 -3.30 -8.23 -10.61
C THR A 183 -1.77 -8.39 -10.64
N ARG A 184 -1.04 -7.28 -10.84
CA ARG A 184 0.43 -7.26 -10.88
C ARG A 184 1.04 -7.76 -9.56
N GLU A 185 0.50 -7.31 -8.43
CA GLU A 185 0.95 -7.74 -7.12
C GLU A 185 0.66 -9.23 -6.90
N TRP A 186 -0.55 -9.68 -7.22
CA TRP A 186 -0.94 -11.08 -7.08
C TRP A 186 -0.19 -12.04 -8.01
N ASP A 187 0.12 -11.64 -9.24
CA ASP A 187 0.96 -12.41 -10.15
C ASP A 187 2.36 -12.58 -9.56
N LYS A 188 2.92 -11.52 -8.95
CA LYS A 188 4.19 -11.62 -8.23
C LYS A 188 4.10 -12.49 -6.98
N VAL A 189 3.05 -12.38 -6.17
CA VAL A 189 2.82 -13.27 -5.02
C VAL A 189 2.82 -14.73 -5.44
N ARG A 190 2.04 -15.08 -6.48
CA ARG A 190 1.98 -16.45 -7.03
C ARG A 190 3.35 -16.91 -7.52
N HIS A 191 4.06 -16.06 -8.25
CA HIS A 191 5.41 -16.37 -8.71
C HIS A 191 6.38 -16.61 -7.55
N PHE A 192 6.43 -15.74 -6.54
CA PHE A 192 7.31 -15.92 -5.38
C PHE A 192 7.02 -17.24 -4.66
N ARG A 193 5.74 -17.56 -4.43
CA ARG A 193 5.35 -18.81 -3.77
C ARG A 193 5.72 -20.04 -4.58
N GLN A 194 5.30 -20.08 -5.84
CA GLN A 194 5.58 -21.22 -6.72
C GLN A 194 7.09 -21.43 -6.88
N PHE A 195 7.83 -20.38 -7.25
CA PHE A 195 9.25 -20.47 -7.56
C PHE A 195 10.12 -20.83 -6.35
N TYR A 196 9.91 -20.17 -5.21
CA TYR A 196 10.81 -20.35 -4.06
C TYR A 196 10.43 -21.53 -3.15
N PHE A 197 9.16 -21.95 -3.14
CA PHE A 197 8.68 -22.94 -2.16
C PHE A 197 8.16 -24.25 -2.78
N PHE A 198 7.66 -24.26 -4.02
CA PHE A 198 6.99 -25.44 -4.58
C PHE A 198 7.65 -26.04 -5.83
N ASP A 199 8.31 -25.23 -6.67
CA ASP A 199 8.95 -25.71 -7.91
C ASP A 199 10.05 -26.75 -7.64
N LYS A 200 10.88 -26.53 -6.62
CA LYS A 200 11.94 -27.49 -6.23
C LYS A 200 11.38 -28.84 -5.79
N ALA A 201 10.14 -28.86 -5.31
CA ALA A 201 9.44 -30.08 -4.89
C ALA A 201 8.58 -30.69 -6.02
N GLY A 202 8.48 -30.03 -7.19
CA GLY A 202 7.60 -30.47 -8.27
C GLY A 202 6.11 -30.38 -7.92
N LEU A 203 5.74 -29.52 -6.96
CA LEU A 203 4.38 -29.37 -6.47
C LEU A 203 3.73 -28.11 -7.03
N SER A 204 2.42 -28.16 -7.25
CA SER A 204 1.58 -26.95 -7.34
C SER A 204 1.35 -26.39 -5.94
N ASP A 205 1.27 -25.06 -5.79
CA ASP A 205 0.96 -24.39 -4.52
C ASP A 205 -0.34 -24.93 -3.86
N PRO A 206 -0.24 -25.75 -2.79
CA PRO A 206 -1.42 -26.35 -2.15
C PRO A 206 -2.15 -25.36 -1.24
N TYR A 207 -1.56 -24.20 -0.96
CA TYR A 207 -2.10 -23.19 -0.05
C TYR A 207 -2.69 -21.99 -0.80
N ALA A 208 -3.00 -22.12 -2.10
CA ALA A 208 -3.57 -21.06 -2.92
C ALA A 208 -4.90 -20.53 -2.35
N TRP A 209 -5.63 -21.35 -1.59
CA TRP A 209 -6.85 -20.95 -0.87
C TRP A 209 -6.62 -19.77 0.09
N THR A 210 -5.40 -19.58 0.60
CA THR A 210 -5.07 -18.49 1.53
C THR A 210 -5.22 -17.10 0.90
N PHE A 211 -5.18 -16.99 -0.43
CA PHE A 211 -5.29 -15.70 -1.13
C PHE A 211 -6.63 -15.00 -0.92
N GLU A 212 -7.68 -15.75 -0.61
CA GLU A 212 -9.04 -15.25 -0.43
C GLU A 212 -9.51 -15.31 1.03
N HIS A 213 -8.65 -15.75 1.96
CA HIS A 213 -9.02 -15.98 3.34
C HIS A 213 -8.69 -14.79 4.25
N ASN A 214 -9.68 -14.30 5.01
CA ASN A 214 -9.59 -13.05 5.76
C ASN A 214 -8.54 -13.02 6.89
N ALA A 215 -8.18 -14.19 7.43
CA ALA A 215 -7.11 -14.32 8.42
C ALA A 215 -5.71 -14.22 7.81
N HIS A 216 -5.58 -14.26 6.48
CA HIS A 216 -4.28 -14.18 5.80
C HIS A 216 -4.07 -12.82 5.16
N VAL A 217 -2.88 -12.28 5.36
CA VAL A 217 -2.45 -11.00 4.80
C VAL A 217 -1.20 -11.23 3.98
N HIS A 218 -1.24 -10.74 2.75
CA HIS A 218 -0.18 -10.88 1.79
C HIS A 218 0.41 -9.50 1.48
N PHE A 219 1.66 -9.30 1.85
CA PHE A 219 2.39 -8.08 1.57
C PHE A 219 3.41 -8.30 0.47
N VAL A 220 3.58 -7.30 -0.38
CA VAL A 220 4.70 -7.22 -1.31
C VAL A 220 5.57 -6.03 -0.95
N LEU A 221 6.88 -6.21 -1.11
CA LEU A 221 7.87 -5.17 -0.94
C LEU A 221 8.27 -4.63 -2.32
N PHE A 222 8.13 -3.33 -2.50
CA PHE A 222 8.65 -2.61 -3.66
C PHE A 222 9.99 -1.95 -3.31
N GLN A 223 10.92 -1.97 -4.27
CA GLN A 223 12.07 -1.10 -4.34
C GLN A 223 11.95 -0.26 -5.63
N GLY A 224 11.73 1.04 -5.47
CA GLY A 224 11.33 1.89 -6.59
C GLY A 224 10.01 1.40 -7.19
N SER A 225 10.03 1.01 -8.47
CA SER A 225 8.86 0.48 -9.17
C SER A 225 8.85 -1.05 -9.32
N GLU A 226 9.83 -1.76 -8.77
CA GLU A 226 9.96 -3.22 -8.87
C GLU A 226 9.49 -3.90 -7.58
N ILE A 227 8.73 -4.99 -7.70
CA ILE A 227 8.40 -5.86 -6.56
C ILE A 227 9.58 -6.80 -6.32
N THR A 228 10.19 -6.70 -5.15
CA THR A 228 11.44 -7.39 -4.79
C THR A 228 11.28 -8.37 -3.62
N GLY A 229 10.12 -8.38 -2.95
CA GLY A 229 9.88 -9.29 -1.85
C GLY A 229 8.40 -9.59 -1.63
N TYR A 230 8.15 -10.68 -0.91
CA TYR A 230 6.84 -11.15 -0.53
C TYR A 230 6.82 -11.64 0.92
N ALA A 231 5.76 -11.30 1.67
CA ALA A 231 5.50 -11.81 3.00
C ALA A 231 4.04 -12.27 3.13
N HIS A 232 3.85 -13.36 3.86
CA HIS A 232 2.55 -13.95 4.19
C HIS A 232 2.42 -14.01 5.70
N LEU A 233 1.50 -13.22 6.24
CA LEU A 233 1.10 -13.27 7.63
C LEU A 233 -0.21 -14.03 7.77
N GLN A 234 -0.34 -14.81 8.82
CA GLN A 234 -1.59 -15.31 9.31
C GLN A 234 -1.91 -14.66 10.67
N LEU A 235 -3.11 -14.13 10.78
CA LEU A 235 -3.62 -13.46 11.95
C LEU A 235 -4.36 -14.47 12.82
N TRP A 236 -3.94 -14.62 14.07
CA TRP A 236 -4.54 -15.54 15.03
C TRP A 236 -5.34 -14.78 16.09
N SER A 237 -6.15 -15.54 16.84
CA SER A 237 -6.83 -15.04 18.03
C SER A 237 -5.82 -14.63 19.13
N HIS A 238 -6.32 -13.94 20.16
CA HIS A 238 -5.49 -13.49 21.29
C HIS A 238 -4.33 -12.57 20.89
N ASN A 239 -4.48 -11.80 19.80
CA ASN A 239 -3.50 -10.84 19.31
C ASN A 239 -2.13 -11.47 18.97
N ARG A 240 -2.12 -12.73 18.53
CA ARG A 240 -0.92 -13.42 18.01
C ARG A 240 -0.96 -13.46 16.48
N ALA A 241 0.20 -13.54 15.83
CA ALA A 241 0.29 -13.76 14.39
C ALA A 241 1.42 -14.73 14.05
N ALA A 242 1.32 -15.38 12.89
CA ALA A 242 2.39 -16.18 12.32
C ALA A 242 2.91 -15.57 11.02
N LEU A 243 4.23 -15.58 10.84
CA LEU A 243 4.87 -15.31 9.55
C LEU A 243 5.07 -16.65 8.85
N ARG A 244 4.19 -16.96 7.90
CA ARG A 244 4.24 -18.21 7.13
C ARG A 244 5.31 -18.16 6.06
N ILE A 245 5.47 -17.02 5.39
CA ILE A 245 6.45 -16.83 4.31
C ILE A 245 7.07 -15.44 4.45
N ILE A 246 8.38 -15.35 4.30
CA ILE A 246 9.06 -14.12 3.92
C ILE A 246 10.18 -14.46 2.93
N VAL A 247 10.21 -13.75 1.80
CA VAL A 247 11.22 -13.97 0.77
C VAL A 247 11.58 -12.67 0.08
N ILE A 248 12.87 -12.52 -0.23
CA ILE A 248 13.41 -11.48 -1.10
C ILE A 248 13.94 -12.16 -2.36
N ASP A 249 13.65 -11.55 -3.50
CA ASP A 249 14.16 -11.92 -4.81
C ASP A 249 15.69 -12.12 -4.75
N GLU A 250 16.18 -13.22 -5.31
CA GLU A 250 17.59 -13.60 -5.29
C GLU A 250 18.53 -12.51 -5.76
N LEU A 251 18.15 -11.79 -6.81
CA LEU A 251 18.95 -10.71 -7.39
C LEU A 251 19.05 -9.47 -6.48
N LYS A 252 18.21 -9.41 -5.44
CA LYS A 252 18.12 -8.30 -4.49
C LYS A 252 18.49 -8.73 -3.06
N ARG A 253 18.94 -9.97 -2.85
CA ARG A 253 19.45 -10.43 -1.54
C ARG A 253 20.73 -9.67 -1.16
N ASN A 254 21.07 -9.65 0.12
CA ASN A 254 22.24 -8.96 0.71
C ASN A 254 22.17 -7.42 0.80
N HIS A 255 21.02 -6.81 0.48
CA HIS A 255 20.79 -5.36 0.66
C HIS A 255 19.99 -5.03 1.94
N GLN A 256 20.04 -5.90 2.96
CA GLN A 256 19.25 -5.81 4.21
C GLN A 256 17.71 -5.76 4.05
N TYR A 257 17.18 -5.93 2.83
CA TYR A 257 15.75 -5.88 2.56
C TYR A 257 14.93 -6.89 3.37
N GLY A 258 15.48 -8.08 3.66
CA GLY A 258 14.81 -9.06 4.51
C GLY A 258 14.55 -8.53 5.92
N THR A 259 15.58 -7.97 6.57
CA THR A 259 15.47 -7.35 7.91
C THR A 259 14.52 -6.16 7.90
N LEU A 260 14.63 -5.27 6.90
CA LEU A 260 13.75 -4.12 6.78
C LEU A 260 12.28 -4.55 6.58
N PHE A 261 12.04 -5.56 5.75
CA PHE A 261 10.69 -6.03 5.48
C PHE A 261 10.07 -6.75 6.68
N LEU A 262 10.86 -7.55 7.40
CA LEU A 262 10.45 -8.16 8.65
C LEU A 262 10.07 -7.08 9.68
N ALA A 263 10.90 -6.06 9.85
CA ALA A 263 10.64 -4.94 10.76
C ALA A 263 9.37 -4.15 10.36
N LEU A 264 9.08 -3.99 9.06
CA LEU A 264 7.83 -3.38 8.60
C LEU A 264 6.61 -4.24 8.95
N CYS A 265 6.70 -5.56 8.78
CA CYS A 265 5.63 -6.49 9.19
C CYS A 265 5.38 -6.42 10.71
N GLU A 266 6.44 -6.42 11.52
CA GLU A 266 6.39 -6.27 12.97
C GLU A 266 5.75 -4.95 13.39
N LYS A 267 6.21 -3.82 12.82
CA LYS A 267 5.64 -2.48 13.08
C LYS A 267 4.16 -2.44 12.72
N TRP A 268 3.78 -3.05 11.59
CA TRP A 268 2.39 -3.10 11.17
C TRP A 268 1.54 -3.92 12.15
N LEU A 269 1.96 -5.14 12.49
CA LEU A 269 1.28 -6.00 13.47
C LEU A 269 1.10 -5.28 14.82
N LYS A 270 2.16 -4.65 15.33
CA LYS A 270 2.08 -3.83 16.55
C LYS A 270 1.05 -2.71 16.43
N SER A 271 1.01 -2.01 15.30
CA SER A 271 0.02 -0.95 15.06
C SER A 271 -1.43 -1.45 15.00
N GLN A 272 -1.63 -2.73 14.66
CA GLN A 272 -2.93 -3.40 14.66
C GLN A 272 -3.28 -4.04 16.02
N GLY A 273 -2.41 -3.92 17.03
CA GLY A 273 -2.63 -4.44 18.39
C GLY A 273 -2.13 -5.87 18.63
N TYR A 274 -1.40 -6.47 17.69
CA TYR A 274 -0.78 -7.78 17.87
C TYR A 274 0.42 -7.69 18.83
N GLN A 275 0.55 -8.69 19.68
CA GLN A 275 1.50 -8.76 20.80
C GLN A 275 2.70 -9.66 20.50
N SER A 276 2.55 -10.64 19.62
CA SER A 276 3.64 -11.53 19.24
C SER A 276 3.57 -11.99 17.78
N LEU A 277 4.73 -12.27 17.21
CA LEU A 277 4.90 -12.88 15.89
C LEU A 277 5.66 -14.20 16.04
N HIS A 278 5.09 -15.28 15.52
CA HIS A 278 5.60 -16.65 15.58
C HIS A 278 6.05 -17.12 14.20
N VAL A 279 7.07 -17.98 14.15
CA VAL A 279 7.68 -18.50 12.92
C VAL A 279 8.15 -19.94 13.15
N GLU A 280 7.89 -20.81 12.18
CA GLU A 280 8.63 -22.07 12.03
C GLU A 280 9.80 -21.81 11.09
N SER A 281 11.01 -21.75 11.65
CA SER A 281 12.20 -21.38 10.89
C SER A 281 12.95 -22.61 10.42
N SER A 282 13.22 -22.69 9.12
CA SER A 282 14.21 -23.65 8.61
C SER A 282 15.60 -23.44 9.23
N PRO A 283 16.45 -24.47 9.25
CA PRO A 283 17.82 -24.35 9.76
C PRO A 283 18.61 -23.21 9.11
N ASP A 284 18.43 -23.02 7.80
CA ASP A 284 19.13 -21.98 7.01
C ASP A 284 18.68 -20.56 7.39
N ALA A 285 17.41 -20.38 7.76
CA ALA A 285 16.84 -19.08 8.10
C ALA A 285 16.96 -18.76 9.61
N LEU A 286 17.28 -19.73 10.46
CA LEU A 286 17.26 -19.55 11.92
C LEU A 286 18.17 -18.42 12.38
N LYS A 287 19.38 -18.32 11.82
CA LYS A 287 20.32 -17.24 12.13
C LYS A 287 19.76 -15.87 11.77
N PHE A 288 19.01 -15.76 10.67
CA PHE A 288 18.36 -14.52 10.28
C PHE A 288 17.34 -14.07 11.35
N TYR A 289 16.47 -14.95 11.84
CA TYR A 289 15.51 -14.59 12.86
C TYR A 289 16.17 -14.25 14.21
N ARG A 290 17.18 -15.02 14.64
CA ARG A 290 17.93 -14.72 15.88
C ARG A 290 18.60 -13.35 15.82
N ASN A 291 19.19 -12.98 14.68
CA ASN A 291 19.78 -11.66 14.46
C ASN A 291 18.74 -10.52 14.51
N ASN A 292 17.46 -10.82 14.26
CA ASN A 292 16.35 -9.86 14.35
C ASN A 292 15.59 -9.93 15.70
N GLY A 293 16.17 -10.61 16.70
CA GLY A 293 15.67 -10.64 18.08
C GLY A 293 14.59 -11.68 18.35
N TYR A 294 14.46 -12.71 17.50
CA TYR A 294 13.56 -13.83 17.76
C TYR A 294 14.21 -14.78 18.76
N ILE A 295 13.40 -15.34 19.65
CA ILE A 295 13.78 -16.29 20.69
C ILE A 295 13.02 -17.60 20.50
N ASP A 296 13.40 -18.65 21.24
CA ASP A 296 12.61 -19.88 21.28
C ASP A 296 11.23 -19.56 21.83
N MET A 297 10.22 -19.89 21.04
CA MET A 297 8.83 -19.61 21.37
C MET A 297 7.97 -20.69 20.72
N PRO A 298 7.09 -21.37 21.48
CA PRO A 298 6.17 -22.34 20.92
C PRO A 298 5.38 -21.73 19.75
N PHE A 299 5.24 -22.51 18.68
CA PHE A 299 4.45 -22.08 17.53
C PHE A 299 2.96 -22.16 17.84
N ASP A 300 2.52 -23.26 18.47
CA ASP A 300 1.14 -23.52 18.92
C ASP A 300 0.11 -23.10 17.87
N ASP A 301 0.17 -23.74 16.69
CA ASP A 301 -0.71 -23.44 15.56
C ASP A 301 -2.17 -23.74 15.93
N PRO A 302 -3.06 -22.73 15.98
CA PRO A 302 -4.45 -22.94 16.32
C PRO A 302 -5.21 -23.77 15.28
N ASP A 303 -4.70 -23.87 14.05
CA ASP A 303 -5.32 -24.67 12.98
C ASP A 303 -4.81 -26.12 12.97
N GLY A 304 -3.83 -26.45 13.82
CA GLY A 304 -3.32 -27.82 14.00
C GLY A 304 -2.44 -28.33 12.86
N TYR A 305 -1.89 -27.44 12.02
CA TYR A 305 -0.90 -27.85 11.02
C TYR A 305 0.42 -28.25 11.69
N GLU A 306 0.93 -29.42 11.33
CA GLU A 306 2.27 -29.85 11.74
C GLU A 306 3.33 -29.20 10.84
N GLY A 307 4.33 -28.56 11.46
CA GLY A 307 5.51 -28.03 10.77
C GLY A 307 6.48 -29.12 10.30
N ASP A 308 7.50 -28.73 9.53
CA ASP A 308 8.60 -29.64 9.18
C ASP A 308 9.36 -30.01 10.47
N PRO A 309 9.61 -31.30 10.76
CA PRO A 309 10.34 -31.72 11.96
C PRO A 309 11.75 -31.12 12.12
N ARG A 310 12.32 -30.55 11.05
CA ARG A 310 13.63 -29.88 11.06
C ARG A 310 13.53 -28.40 11.38
N ASP A 311 12.34 -27.82 11.34
CA ASP A 311 12.13 -26.41 11.60
C ASP A 311 12.18 -26.15 13.12
N THR A 312 12.65 -24.96 13.48
CA THR A 312 12.73 -24.50 14.86
C THR A 312 11.66 -23.43 15.09
N ALA A 313 10.77 -23.67 16.06
CA ALA A 313 9.77 -22.70 16.48
C ALA A 313 10.44 -21.52 17.21
N VAL A 314 10.33 -20.34 16.61
CA VAL A 314 10.85 -19.09 17.17
C VAL A 314 9.80 -18.00 17.10
N GLY A 315 9.93 -16.97 17.94
CA GLY A 315 8.99 -15.87 17.96
C GLY A 315 9.55 -14.62 18.62
N LYS A 316 8.79 -13.53 18.52
CA LYS A 316 9.15 -12.21 19.04
C LYS A 316 7.94 -11.52 19.65
N ILE A 317 8.12 -10.93 20.82
CA ILE A 317 7.13 -10.03 21.44
C ILE A 317 7.26 -8.65 20.78
N LEU A 318 6.14 -8.06 20.36
CA LEU A 318 6.08 -6.88 19.49
C LEU A 318 6.00 -5.55 20.24
#